data_AF-A0A423NCW3-F1
#
_entry.id   AF-A0A423NCW3-F1
#
_cell.length_a   1.000
_cell.length_b   1.000
_cell.length_c   1.000
_cell.angle_alpha   90.00
_cell.angle_beta   90.00
_cell.angle_gamma   90.00
#
_symmetry.space_group_name_H-M   'P 1'
#
loop_
_entity.id
_entity.type
_entity.pdbx_description
1 polymer ?
#
loop_
_entity_poly.entity_id
_entity_poly.type
_entity_poly.pdbx_seq_one_letter_code
_entity_poly.pdbx_strand_id
1 'polypeptide(L)'
;MANLIENGDFANQGDHWTATTPKNVSYVNGHCIIAPPDSISQDVLLGSEGGGKFMISARMKTLPGYAGRVTVQPHPTGNPVELDVGGNQGWTIKFQEFDAPLATLKFTVKVESNDGTFDELGSYFSDVTLSKLL
;
A
#
# COMPACT_ATOMS: atom_id res chain seq x y z
N MET A 1 3.71 1.23 18.73
CA MET A 1 2.56 1.31 17.81
C MET A 1 2.60 0.06 16.93
N ALA A 2 1.51 -0.70 16.86
CA ALA A 2 1.45 -1.92 16.05
C ALA A 2 1.12 -1.57 14.59
N ASN A 3 1.68 -2.31 13.64
CA ASN A 3 1.23 -2.27 12.25
C ASN A 3 -0.09 -3.02 12.15
N LEU A 4 -1.12 -2.36 11.61
CA LEU A 4 -2.44 -2.94 11.36
C LEU A 4 -2.50 -3.72 10.05
N ILE A 5 -1.54 -3.52 9.15
CA ILE A 5 -1.40 -4.30 7.91
C ILE A 5 -0.72 -5.62 8.23
N GLU A 6 -1.34 -6.72 7.80
CA GLU A 6 -0.75 -8.05 7.87
C GLU A 6 0.24 -8.25 6.72
N ASN A 7 1.43 -8.79 7.02
CA ASN A 7 2.49 -9.07 6.02
C ASN A 7 2.83 -7.87 5.10
N GLY A 8 2.89 -6.66 5.68
CA GLY A 8 3.25 -5.44 4.94
C GLY A 8 4.74 -5.32 4.59
N ASP A 9 5.59 -6.15 5.20
CA ASP A 9 7.01 -6.31 4.86
C ASP A 9 7.24 -7.35 3.75
N PHE A 10 6.18 -8.04 3.30
CA PHE A 10 6.21 -9.08 2.28
C PHE A 10 7.20 -10.22 2.57
N ALA A 11 7.56 -10.45 3.83
CA ALA A 11 8.45 -11.55 4.21
C ALA A 11 7.83 -12.92 3.87
N ASN A 12 6.49 -13.00 3.92
CA ASN A 12 5.71 -14.16 3.52
C ASN A 12 5.09 -13.97 2.13
N GLN A 13 5.80 -13.32 1.21
CA GLN A 13 5.34 -13.03 -0.15
C GLN A 13 4.00 -12.26 -0.13
N GLY A 14 3.00 -12.71 -0.87
CA GLY A 14 1.68 -12.10 -0.97
C GLY A 14 0.66 -12.59 0.05
N ASP A 15 1.08 -13.29 1.10
CA ASP A 15 0.15 -13.74 2.15
C ASP A 15 -0.65 -12.55 2.72
N HIS A 16 -1.96 -12.74 2.94
CA HIS A 16 -2.93 -11.69 3.31
C HIS A 16 -3.22 -10.60 2.26
N TRP A 17 -2.59 -10.65 1.09
CA TRP A 17 -2.84 -9.70 0.00
C TRP A 17 -3.59 -10.38 -1.16
N THR A 18 -4.52 -9.63 -1.76
CA THR A 18 -5.23 -10.07 -2.97
C THR A 18 -4.72 -9.29 -4.17
N ALA A 19 -4.13 -9.99 -5.15
CA ALA A 19 -3.71 -9.39 -6.41
C ALA A 19 -4.87 -9.31 -7.41
N THR A 20 -4.95 -8.21 -8.17
CA THR A 20 -5.87 -8.12 -9.32
C THR A 20 -5.53 -9.14 -10.39
N THR A 21 -4.24 -9.26 -10.72
CA THR A 21 -3.69 -10.24 -11.66
C THR A 21 -2.41 -10.87 -11.08
N PRO A 22 -2.47 -12.10 -10.52
CA PRO A 22 -1.33 -12.71 -9.82
C PRO A 22 -0.04 -12.83 -10.64
N LYS A 23 -0.12 -13.04 -11.96
CA LYS A 23 1.07 -13.13 -12.84
C LYS A 23 1.85 -11.81 -12.95
N ASN A 24 1.23 -10.69 -12.60
CA ASN A 24 1.78 -9.34 -12.73
C ASN A 24 2.32 -8.82 -11.38
N VAL A 25 2.43 -9.70 -10.39
CA VAL A 25 2.98 -9.43 -9.07
C VAL A 25 4.08 -10.45 -8.78
N SER A 26 5.22 -9.95 -8.30
CA SER A 26 6.36 -10.79 -7.91
C SER A 26 6.86 -10.38 -6.53
N TYR A 27 7.33 -11.37 -5.77
CA TYR A 27 7.89 -11.17 -4.44
C TYR A 27 9.35 -11.61 -4.43
N VAL A 28 10.26 -10.65 -4.30
CA VAL A 28 11.71 -10.91 -4.38
C VAL A 28 12.41 -10.22 -3.22
N ASN A 29 13.15 -10.99 -2.43
CA ASN A 29 13.93 -10.50 -1.27
C ASN A 29 13.11 -9.64 -0.28
N GLY A 30 11.85 -10.01 -0.02
CA GLY A 30 10.96 -9.24 0.87
C GLY A 30 10.43 -7.95 0.25
N HIS A 31 10.35 -7.88 -1.09
CA HIS A 31 9.77 -6.75 -1.79
C HIS A 31 8.65 -7.23 -2.70
N CYS A 32 7.52 -6.53 -2.67
CA CYS A 32 6.48 -6.67 -3.68
C CYS A 32 6.85 -5.84 -4.90
N ILE A 33 6.79 -6.43 -6.08
CA ILE A 33 7.05 -5.78 -7.37
C ILE A 33 5.80 -5.96 -8.23
N ILE A 34 5.28 -4.87 -8.77
CA ILE A 34 4.01 -4.86 -9.50
C ILE A 34 4.24 -4.30 -10.90
N ALA A 35 3.60 -4.93 -11.88
CA ALA A 35 3.47 -4.43 -13.24
C ALA A 35 2.17 -3.64 -13.40
N PRO A 36 2.16 -2.52 -14.13
CA PRO A 36 0.93 -1.82 -14.45
C PRO A 36 0.08 -2.66 -15.41
N PRO A 37 -1.26 -2.52 -15.37
CA PRO A 37 -2.05 -1.62 -14.52
C PRO A 37 -2.54 -2.29 -13.21
N ASP A 38 -1.79 -3.27 -12.68
CA ASP A 38 -2.25 -4.12 -11.59
C ASP A 38 -1.93 -3.58 -10.20
N SER A 39 -2.57 -4.21 -9.20
CA SER A 39 -2.44 -3.87 -7.80
C SER A 39 -2.58 -5.09 -6.90
N ILE A 40 -2.18 -4.92 -5.64
CA ILE A 40 -2.57 -5.79 -4.54
C ILE A 40 -3.35 -4.99 -3.50
N SER A 41 -4.28 -5.64 -2.81
CA SER A 41 -5.05 -5.00 -1.74
C SER A 41 -5.29 -5.89 -0.54
N GLN A 42 -5.55 -5.24 0.59
CA GLN A 42 -5.93 -5.85 1.86
C GLN A 42 -6.98 -4.99 2.54
N ASP A 43 -8.00 -5.63 3.12
CA ASP A 43 -8.94 -4.97 4.02
C ASP A 43 -8.42 -5.08 5.46
N VAL A 44 -8.26 -3.94 6.12
CA VAL A 44 -7.82 -3.84 7.53
C VAL A 44 -9.02 -3.48 8.39
N LEU A 45 -9.46 -4.40 9.25
CA LEU A 45 -10.61 -4.19 10.13
C LEU A 45 -10.19 -3.47 11.42
N LEU A 46 -10.94 -2.44 11.84
CA LEU A 46 -10.63 -1.67 13.05
C LEU A 46 -11.35 -2.16 14.31
N GLY A 47 -12.32 -3.06 14.16
CA GLY A 47 -13.12 -3.57 15.27
C GLY A 47 -13.77 -2.43 16.09
N SER A 48 -13.66 -2.50 17.41
CA SER A 48 -14.22 -1.49 18.33
C SER A 48 -13.40 -0.20 18.42
N GLU A 49 -12.19 -0.15 17.86
CA GLU A 49 -11.34 1.04 17.96
C GLU A 49 -11.83 2.19 17.09
N GLY A 50 -12.53 1.90 16.00
CA GLY A 50 -13.05 2.89 15.05
C GLY A 50 -11.96 3.79 14.44
N GLY A 51 -12.40 4.90 13.85
CA GLY A 51 -11.51 5.91 13.26
C GLY A 51 -10.70 6.72 14.29
N GLY A 52 -10.26 7.91 13.89
CA GLY A 52 -9.31 8.74 14.64
C GLY A 52 -8.06 9.04 13.81
N LYS A 53 -6.93 9.30 14.48
CA LYS A 53 -5.69 9.69 13.83
C LYS A 53 -4.85 8.47 13.47
N PHE A 54 -4.34 8.41 12.25
CA PHE A 54 -3.53 7.32 11.72
C PHE A 54 -2.31 7.85 10.98
N MET A 55 -1.36 6.95 10.72
CA MET A 55 -0.23 7.18 9.83
C MET A 55 -0.10 5.99 8.87
N ILE A 56 -0.04 6.29 7.58
CA ILE A 56 0.40 5.35 6.55
C ILE A 56 1.86 5.64 6.23
N SER A 57 2.67 4.59 6.05
CA SER A 57 4.05 4.68 5.59
C SER A 57 4.36 3.51 4.67
N ALA A 58 5.21 3.74 3.67
CA ALA A 58 5.69 2.70 2.78
C ALA A 58 7.08 3.06 2.26
N ARG A 59 7.91 2.04 2.04
CA ARG A 59 9.15 2.16 1.30
C ARG A 59 8.88 1.84 -0.16
N MET A 60 9.21 2.76 -1.05
CA MET A 60 8.83 2.70 -2.46
C MET A 60 10.04 2.95 -3.37
N LYS A 61 10.08 2.28 -4.52
CA LYS A 61 11.08 2.45 -5.58
C LYS A 61 10.42 2.20 -6.93
N THR A 62 10.89 2.87 -7.98
CA THR A 62 10.42 2.65 -9.36
C THR A 62 11.59 2.56 -10.33
N LEU A 63 11.41 1.79 -11.39
CA LEU A 63 12.28 1.84 -12.56
C LEU A 63 11.99 3.09 -13.42
N PRO A 64 12.89 3.45 -14.36
CA PRO A 64 12.61 4.50 -15.34
C PRO A 64 11.32 4.23 -16.11
N GLY A 65 10.44 5.24 -16.19
CA GLY A 65 9.16 5.15 -16.88
C GLY A 65 8.00 4.56 -16.08
N TYR A 66 8.20 4.13 -14.82
CA TYR A 66 7.15 3.58 -13.97
C TYR A 66 6.69 4.57 -12.90
N ALA A 67 5.50 4.39 -12.35
CA ALA A 67 5.05 5.09 -11.15
C ALA A 67 4.36 4.11 -10.20
N GLY A 68 4.45 4.41 -8.90
CA GLY A 68 3.85 3.59 -7.85
C GLY A 68 2.99 4.43 -6.91
N ARG A 69 1.94 3.81 -6.38
CA ARG A 69 1.04 4.42 -5.41
C ARG A 69 0.67 3.45 -4.30
N VAL A 70 0.58 3.96 -3.08
CA VAL A 70 -0.14 3.32 -1.97
C VAL A 70 -1.34 4.17 -1.62
N THR A 71 -2.53 3.58 -1.61
CA THR A 71 -3.79 4.24 -1.25
C THR A 71 -4.38 3.58 0.00
N VAL A 72 -4.84 4.40 0.94
CA VAL A 72 -5.66 3.95 2.08
C VAL A 72 -7.03 4.60 1.97
N GLN A 73 -8.07 3.79 1.79
CA GLN A 73 -9.46 4.25 1.71
C GLN A 73 -10.21 3.88 3.00
N PRO A 74 -10.66 4.86 3.80
CA PRO A 74 -11.55 4.62 4.93
C PRO A 74 -12.97 4.26 4.46
N HIS A 75 -13.61 3.29 5.13
CA HIS A 75 -15.01 2.91 4.87
C HIS A 75 -15.86 2.97 6.15
N PRO A 76 -17.14 3.38 6.07
CA PRO A 76 -17.91 3.64 4.84
C PRO A 76 -17.69 5.04 4.25
N THR A 77 -17.14 5.98 5.02
CA THR A 77 -16.87 7.36 4.60
C THR A 77 -15.44 7.74 4.89
N GLY A 78 -14.94 8.76 4.18
CA GLY A 78 -13.59 9.30 4.31
C GLY A 78 -12.96 9.50 2.95
N ASN A 79 -12.02 10.45 2.88
CA ASN A 79 -11.25 10.66 1.66
C ASN A 79 -10.08 9.66 1.61
N PRO A 80 -9.71 9.18 0.43
CA PRO A 80 -8.51 8.37 0.27
C PRO A 80 -7.27 9.19 0.63
N VAL A 81 -6.27 8.51 1.17
CA VAL A 81 -4.93 9.05 1.42
C VAL A 81 -3.96 8.32 0.53
N GLU A 82 -3.11 9.06 -0.17
CA GLU A 82 -2.24 8.52 -1.21
C GLU A 82 -0.77 8.85 -0.92
N LEU A 83 0.10 7.86 -1.07
CA LEU A 83 1.54 8.01 -1.14
C LEU A 83 1.96 7.73 -2.57
N ASP A 84 2.38 8.76 -3.30
CA ASP A 84 2.84 8.65 -4.68
C ASP A 84 4.36 8.65 -4.79
N VAL A 85 4.86 7.90 -5.77
CA VAL A 85 6.23 7.94 -6.22
C VAL A 85 6.29 7.96 -7.74
N GLY A 86 7.04 8.92 -8.30
CA GLY A 86 7.26 9.03 -9.75
C GLY A 86 8.32 8.04 -10.26
N GLY A 87 8.70 8.16 -11.54
CA GLY A 87 9.64 7.25 -12.19
C GLY A 87 11.11 7.50 -11.88
N ASN A 88 11.90 6.44 -12.10
CA ASN A 88 13.34 6.39 -11.82
C ASN A 88 13.69 6.79 -10.37
N GLN A 89 12.82 6.47 -9.42
CA GLN A 89 13.01 6.83 -8.03
C GLN A 89 13.74 5.70 -7.31
N GLY A 90 14.93 6.00 -6.78
CA GLY A 90 15.60 5.12 -5.83
C GLY A 90 14.77 4.94 -4.55
N TRP A 91 15.07 3.89 -3.77
CA TRP A 91 14.34 3.60 -2.53
C TRP A 91 14.15 4.83 -1.66
N THR A 92 12.90 5.18 -1.41
CA THR A 92 12.49 6.31 -0.58
C THR A 92 11.38 5.87 0.37
N ILE A 93 11.28 6.52 1.52
CA ILE A 93 10.19 6.29 2.46
C ILE A 93 9.20 7.43 2.29
N LYS A 94 7.94 7.09 2.04
CA LYS A 94 6.81 8.01 2.02
C LYS A 94 5.94 7.73 3.23
N PHE A 95 5.45 8.76 3.87
CA PHE A 95 4.50 8.63 4.97
C PHE A 95 3.57 9.83 5.02
N GLN A 96 2.39 9.62 5.59
CA GLN A 96 1.40 10.66 5.80
C GLN A 96 0.54 10.34 7.02
N GLU A 97 0.38 11.32 7.90
CA GLU A 97 -0.64 11.30 8.94
C GLU A 97 -1.98 11.74 8.37
N PHE A 98 -3.07 11.15 8.85
CA PHE A 98 -4.42 11.50 8.43
C PHE A 98 -5.46 11.20 9.52
N ASP A 99 -6.58 11.92 9.44
CA ASP A 99 -7.74 11.69 10.29
C ASP A 99 -8.80 10.88 9.53
N ALA A 100 -9.11 9.69 10.04
CA ALA A 100 -10.23 8.87 9.57
C ALA A 100 -11.50 9.23 10.36
N PRO A 101 -12.66 9.32 9.71
CA PRO A 101 -13.94 9.53 10.41
C PRO A 101 -14.14 8.53 11.55
N LEU A 102 -14.67 8.96 12.70
CA LEU A 102 -14.83 8.06 13.86
C LEU A 102 -15.65 6.80 13.54
N ALA A 103 -16.60 6.90 12.59
CA ALA A 103 -17.42 5.79 12.12
C ALA A 103 -16.70 4.83 11.14
N THR A 104 -15.40 5.00 10.88
CA THR A 104 -14.63 4.09 10.03
C THR A 104 -14.57 2.70 10.66
N LEU A 105 -14.98 1.70 9.88
CA LEU A 105 -15.03 0.29 10.30
C LEU A 105 -13.84 -0.51 9.76
N LYS A 106 -13.36 -0.12 8.58
CA LYS A 106 -12.22 -0.74 7.91
C LYS A 106 -11.50 0.27 7.04
N PHE A 107 -10.25 -0.06 6.71
CA PHE A 107 -9.52 0.53 5.60
C PHE A 107 -9.36 -0.49 4.49
N THR A 108 -9.50 -0.07 3.24
CA THR A 108 -8.95 -0.82 2.11
C THR A 108 -7.60 -0.20 1.77
N VAL A 109 -6.54 -0.99 1.93
CA VAL A 109 -5.18 -0.60 1.56
C VAL A 109 -4.89 -1.19 0.20
N LYS A 110 -4.47 -0.36 -0.75
CA LYS A 110 -4.10 -0.76 -2.11
C LYS A 110 -2.68 -0.32 -2.42
N VAL A 111 -1.90 -1.20 -3.03
CA VAL A 111 -0.56 -0.95 -3.54
C VAL A 111 -0.58 -1.22 -5.03
N GLU A 112 -0.22 -0.25 -5.86
CA GLU A 112 -0.39 -0.34 -7.31
C GLU A 112 0.74 0.27 -8.11
N SER A 113 0.98 -0.28 -9.30
CA SER A 113 1.77 0.39 -10.34
C SER A 113 0.81 1.19 -11.21
N ASN A 114 0.78 2.51 -11.04
CA ASN A 114 -0.17 3.39 -11.73
C ASN A 114 0.37 3.99 -13.04
N ASP A 115 1.64 3.73 -13.38
CA ASP A 115 2.22 4.04 -14.69
C ASP A 115 3.33 3.04 -15.05
N GLY A 116 3.69 2.97 -16.33
CA GLY A 116 4.77 2.14 -16.88
C GLY A 116 4.36 1.25 -18.05
N THR A 117 5.28 0.38 -18.46
CA THR A 117 5.04 -0.60 -19.53
C THR A 117 4.14 -1.72 -19.01
N PHE A 118 3.07 -2.00 -19.74
CA PHE A 118 2.07 -2.99 -19.32
C PHE A 118 2.69 -4.38 -19.21
N ASP A 119 2.24 -5.14 -18.21
CA ASP A 119 2.70 -6.51 -17.90
C ASP A 119 4.22 -6.61 -17.57
N GLU A 120 4.95 -5.50 -17.46
CA GLU A 120 6.36 -5.47 -17.07
C GLU A 120 6.52 -4.97 -15.62
N LEU A 121 7.30 -5.69 -14.82
CA LEU A 121 7.54 -5.37 -13.41
C LEU A 121 8.41 -4.12 -13.27
N GLY A 122 7.94 -3.10 -12.55
CA GLY A 122 8.73 -1.87 -12.39
C GLY A 122 8.47 -1.02 -11.15
N SER A 123 7.40 -1.29 -10.39
CA SER A 123 7.08 -0.58 -9.15
C SER A 123 7.29 -1.49 -7.94
N TYR A 124 8.14 -1.05 -7.02
CA TYR A 124 8.65 -1.83 -5.90
C TYR A 124 8.14 -1.24 -4.58
N PHE A 125 7.69 -2.12 -3.69
CA PHE A 125 7.11 -1.77 -2.40
C PHE A 125 7.66 -2.67 -1.31
N SER A 126 7.89 -2.09 -0.13
CA SER A 126 8.36 -2.76 1.08
C SER A 126 7.87 -1.98 2.29
N ASP A 127 7.81 -2.64 3.45
CA ASP A 127 7.55 -2.01 4.75
C ASP A 127 6.28 -1.13 4.74
N VAL A 128 5.18 -1.66 4.17
CA VAL A 128 3.89 -0.96 4.15
C VAL A 128 3.26 -1.08 5.52
N THR A 129 3.11 0.05 6.20
CA THR A 129 2.60 0.11 7.56
C THR A 129 1.45 1.08 7.70
N LEU A 130 0.41 0.66 8.41
CA LEU A 130 -0.67 1.52 8.87
C LEU A 130 -0.72 1.44 10.39
N SER A 131 -0.60 2.56 11.08
CA SER A 131 -0.63 2.60 12.55
C SER A 131 -1.58 3.66 13.06
N LYS A 132 -2.32 3.34 14.12
CA LYS A 132 -3.11 4.32 14.87
C LYS A 132 -2.19 5.20 15.71
N LEU A 133 -2.39 6.51 15.62
CA LEU A 133 -1.73 7.52 16.45
C LEU A 133 -2.65 7.85 17.63
N LEU A 134 -2.08 7.86 18.84
CA LEU A 134 -2.81 8.06 20.11
C LEU A 134 -3.67 9.33 20.12
#